data_AF-A0A9P8BZ19-F1
#
_entry.id   AF-A0A9P8BZ19-F1
#
_cell.length_a   1.000
_cell.length_b   1.000
_cell.length_c   1.000
_cell.angle_alpha   90.00
_cell.angle_beta   90.00
_cell.angle_gamma   90.00
#
_symmetry.space_group_name_H-M   'P 1'
#
loop_
_entity.id
_entity.type
_entity.pdbx_description
1 polymer ?
#
loop_
_entity_poly.entity_id
_entity_poly.type
_entity_poly.pdbx_seq_one_letter_code
_entity_poly.pdbx_strand_id
1 'polypeptide(L)'
;MLGKIPPWTGATTTVKYPLIHVIETTLETGTGSVVVKPVGLAVWNVSVLTKATGMDPAEKERRDADKKRCEAFFGKGGQRSKIYFAKWASQQVKLATLVVHPGFRLPGGGTMLVRWGMAVAENNGWPVILCASPMGRVLYKHLGFEEIASEVVQVEGEEETLTSTVMVWGAGE
;
A
#
# COMPACT_ATOMS: atom_id res chain seq x y z
N MET A 1 -31.10 -12.93 -4.89
CA MET A 1 -31.18 -11.47 -5.08
C MET A 1 -30.13 -10.83 -4.19
N LEU A 2 -29.07 -10.25 -4.75
CA LEU A 2 -28.07 -9.53 -3.98
C LEU A 2 -28.64 -8.15 -3.64
N GLY A 3 -28.85 -7.89 -2.35
CA GLY A 3 -29.32 -6.60 -1.84
C GLY A 3 -28.37 -5.47 -2.21
N LYS A 4 -28.94 -4.29 -2.50
CA LYS A 4 -28.20 -3.07 -2.86
C LYS A 4 -27.17 -2.74 -1.77
N ILE A 5 -25.91 -2.60 -2.17
CA ILE A 5 -24.78 -2.22 -1.30
C ILE A 5 -24.90 -0.72 -1.00
N PRO A 6 -24.93 -0.28 0.27
CA PRO A 6 -25.05 1.13 0.62
C PRO A 6 -23.81 1.95 0.22
N PRO A 7 -23.94 3.28 0.01
CA PRO A 7 -22.81 4.16 -0.30
C PRO A 7 -21.87 4.26 0.91
N TRP A 8 -20.59 3.91 0.70
CA TRP A 8 -19.56 3.92 1.74
C TRP A 8 -19.21 5.36 2.17
N THR A 9 -19.26 5.63 3.47
CA THR A 9 -18.75 6.86 4.09
C THR A 9 -17.34 6.60 4.62
N GLY A 10 -16.30 7.06 3.94
CA GLY A 10 -14.93 6.96 4.43
C GLY A 10 -14.53 8.17 5.28
N ALA A 11 -14.08 7.95 6.51
CA ALA A 11 -13.44 8.98 7.33
C ALA A 11 -11.94 9.05 7.00
N THR A 12 -11.41 10.25 6.70
CA THR A 12 -9.97 10.46 6.49
C THR A 12 -9.36 11.08 7.75
N THR A 13 -8.54 10.31 8.47
CA THR A 13 -7.76 10.83 9.60
C THR A 13 -6.34 11.11 9.13
N THR A 14 -6.00 12.39 8.99
CA THR A 14 -4.63 12.81 8.63
C THR A 14 -3.75 12.84 9.87
N VAL A 15 -2.89 11.83 10.04
CA VAL A 15 -1.75 11.91 10.96
C VAL A 15 -0.58 12.52 10.19
N LYS A 16 0.20 13.38 10.84
CA LYS A 16 1.37 14.07 10.24
C LYS A 16 2.30 13.02 9.62
N TYR A 17 2.67 13.22 8.35
CA TYR A 17 3.46 12.33 7.46
C TYR A 17 4.05 11.07 8.14
N PRO A 18 3.57 9.86 7.81
CA PRO A 18 2.80 9.47 6.61
C PRO A 18 1.31 9.82 6.63
N LEU A 19 0.69 9.99 5.45
CA LEU A 19 -0.77 10.10 5.32
C LEU A 19 -1.40 8.72 5.42
N ILE A 20 -2.43 8.60 6.25
CA ILE A 20 -3.14 7.34 6.49
C ILE A 20 -4.57 7.49 6.01
N HIS A 21 -5.00 6.62 5.09
CA HIS A 21 -6.37 6.58 4.60
C HIS A 21 -7.03 5.28 5.07
N VAL A 22 -8.20 5.40 5.72
CA VAL A 22 -8.93 4.29 6.33
C VAL A 22 -10.29 4.17 5.65
N ILE A 23 -10.68 2.93 5.31
CA ILE A 23 -12.06 2.62 4.94
C ILE A 23 -12.71 1.98 6.14
N GLU A 24 -13.89 2.49 6.49
CA GLU A 24 -14.70 2.00 7.59
C GLU A 24 -15.98 1.38 7.07
N THR A 25 -16.54 0.45 7.84
CA THR A 25 -17.87 -0.11 7.62
C THR A 25 -18.73 0.08 8.85
N THR A 26 -20.03 0.18 8.64
CA THR A 26 -21.03 0.27 9.69
C THR A 26 -21.68 -1.08 9.90
N LEU A 27 -21.65 -1.60 11.12
CA LEU A 27 -22.29 -2.86 11.50
C LEU A 27 -23.39 -2.58 12.53
N GLU A 28 -24.60 -3.06 12.25
CA GLU A 28 -25.66 -3.11 13.24
C GLU A 28 -25.42 -4.31 14.17
N THR A 29 -25.44 -4.04 15.48
CA THR A 29 -25.40 -5.09 16.50
C THR A 29 -26.81 -5.63 16.73
N GLY A 30 -26.92 -6.87 17.23
CA GLY A 30 -28.21 -7.47 17.60
C GLY A 30 -29.00 -6.70 18.68
N THR A 31 -28.42 -5.65 19.26
CA THR A 31 -29.05 -4.72 20.22
C THR A 31 -29.55 -3.42 19.58
N GLY A 32 -29.48 -3.27 18.25
CA GLY A 32 -29.84 -2.05 17.53
C GLY A 32 -28.80 -0.93 17.63
N SER A 33 -27.61 -1.21 18.18
CA SER A 33 -26.50 -0.25 18.23
C SER A 33 -25.68 -0.32 16.95
N VAL A 34 -25.18 0.83 16.50
CA VAL A 34 -24.37 0.94 15.29
C VAL A 34 -22.90 1.04 15.68
N VAL A 35 -22.06 0.13 15.17
CA VAL A 35 -20.62 0.14 15.40
C VAL A 35 -19.88 0.36 14.09
N VAL A 36 -18.99 1.37 14.08
CA VAL A 36 -18.08 1.64 12.97
C VAL A 36 -16.81 0.80 13.17
N LYS A 37 -16.38 0.06 12.15
CA LYS A 37 -15.14 -0.73 12.19
C LYS A 37 -14.23 -0.39 11.00
N PRO A 38 -12.92 -0.20 11.21
CA PRO A 38 -11.96 -0.09 10.11
C PRO A 38 -11.84 -1.44 9.41
N VAL A 39 -12.01 -1.45 8.09
CA VAL A 39 -11.98 -2.64 7.24
C VAL A 39 -10.88 -2.59 6.18
N GLY A 40 -10.29 -1.42 5.97
CA GLY A 40 -9.14 -1.25 5.09
C GLY A 40 -8.28 -0.06 5.49
N LEU A 41 -7.01 -0.11 5.13
CA LEU A 41 -5.99 0.88 5.44
C LEU A 41 -5.03 1.01 4.28
N ALA A 42 -4.69 2.25 3.91
CA ALA A 42 -3.53 2.56 3.10
C ALA A 42 -2.64 3.60 3.78
N VAL A 43 -1.33 3.38 3.73
CA VAL A 43 -0.31 4.29 4.26
C VAL A 43 0.48 4.85 3.09
N TRP A 44 0.48 6.17 2.96
CA TRP A 44 1.07 6.93 1.87
C TRP A 44 2.18 7.86 2.37
N ASN A 45 3.35 7.73 1.78
CA ASN A 45 4.45 8.66 1.97
C ASN A 45 4.41 9.68 0.83
N VAL A 46 3.79 10.83 1.09
CA VAL A 46 3.66 11.94 0.12
C VAL A 46 4.85 12.87 0.27
N SER A 47 5.61 13.09 -0.81
CA SER A 47 6.78 13.97 -0.86
C SER A 47 7.63 13.86 0.41
N VAL A 48 8.39 12.78 0.51
CA VAL A 48 9.26 12.55 1.66
C VAL A 48 10.39 13.59 1.62
N LEU A 49 10.17 14.75 2.26
CA LEU A 49 11.23 15.70 2.60
C LEU A 49 12.21 15.10 3.61
N THR A 50 11.83 13.98 4.22
CA THR A 50 12.67 13.20 5.11
C THR A 50 13.32 12.05 4.34
N LYS A 51 14.60 11.77 4.62
CA LYS A 51 15.23 10.53 4.17
C LYS A 51 14.32 9.38 4.58
N ALA A 52 14.00 8.48 3.65
CA ALA A 52 13.32 7.24 3.99
C ALA A 52 14.09 6.58 5.13
N THR A 53 13.50 6.59 6.33
CA THR A 53 13.95 5.74 7.41
C THR A 53 13.68 4.31 6.96
N GLY A 54 14.57 3.38 7.30
CA GLY A 54 14.43 1.97 6.92
C GLY A 54 13.17 1.32 7.49
N MET A 55 13.19 -0.01 7.58
CA MET A 55 12.15 -0.82 8.22
C MET A 55 11.63 -0.19 9.51
N ASP A 56 10.31 -0.15 9.70
CA ASP A 56 9.69 0.33 10.93
C ASP A 56 10.27 -0.50 12.10
N PRO A 57 10.79 0.11 13.18
CA PRO A 57 11.25 -0.62 14.34
C PRO A 57 10.25 -1.67 14.85
N ALA A 58 8.94 -1.40 14.71
CA ALA A 58 7.88 -2.33 15.07
C ALA A 58 7.91 -3.63 14.25
N GLU A 59 8.34 -3.59 12.98
CA GLU A 59 8.45 -4.79 12.12
C GLU A 59 9.60 -5.70 12.56
N LYS A 60 10.67 -5.16 13.14
CA LYS A 60 11.82 -5.93 13.63
C LYS A 60 11.53 -6.73 14.90
N GLU A 61 10.63 -6.22 15.73
CA GLU A 61 10.29 -6.77 17.05
C GLU A 61 9.05 -7.70 17.02
N ARG A 62 8.48 -7.94 15.84
CA ARG A 62 7.35 -8.86 15.68
C ARG A 62 7.74 -10.28 16.05
N ARG A 63 7.14 -10.80 17.11
CA ARG A 63 7.36 -12.19 17.58
C ARG A 63 6.90 -13.25 16.57
N ASP A 64 5.94 -12.91 15.73
CA ASP A 64 5.34 -13.79 14.72
C ASP A 64 6.02 -13.66 13.34
N ALA A 65 7.00 -12.77 13.20
CA ALA A 65 7.69 -12.56 11.95
C ALA A 65 8.99 -13.38 11.89
N ASP A 66 9.23 -14.02 10.75
CA ASP A 66 10.55 -14.58 10.45
C ASP A 66 11.53 -13.45 10.17
N LYS A 67 12.53 -13.29 11.06
CA LYS A 67 13.49 -12.20 11.00
C LYS A 67 14.36 -12.24 9.73
N LYS A 68 14.79 -13.42 9.28
CA LYS A 68 15.63 -13.57 8.08
C LYS A 68 14.85 -13.19 6.83
N ARG A 69 13.60 -13.63 6.74
CA ARG A 69 12.72 -13.28 5.60
C ARG A 69 12.37 -11.80 5.59
N CYS A 70 12.12 -11.21 6.77
CA CYS A 70 11.92 -9.76 6.87
C CYS A 70 13.16 -9.00 6.41
N GLU A 71 14.35 -9.37 6.89
CA GLU A 71 15.60 -8.73 6.47
C GLU A 71 15.83 -8.84 4.97
N ALA A 72 15.64 -10.03 4.37
CA ALA A 72 15.75 -10.24 2.94
C ALA A 72 14.77 -9.35 2.14
N PHE A 73 13.53 -9.21 2.62
CA PHE A 73 12.50 -8.41 1.95
C PHE A 73 12.75 -6.91 2.05
N PHE A 74 12.92 -6.40 3.27
CA PHE A 74 13.06 -4.97 3.52
C PHE A 74 14.44 -4.44 3.13
N GLY A 75 15.49 -5.26 3.22
CA GLY A 75 16.82 -4.93 2.72
C GLY A 75 16.81 -4.61 1.23
N LYS A 76 16.14 -5.45 0.41
CA LYS A 76 15.91 -5.17 -1.02
C LYS A 76 14.98 -3.96 -1.24
N GLY A 77 13.97 -3.76 -0.39
CA GLY A 77 13.08 -2.60 -0.46
C GLY A 77 13.80 -1.23 -0.39
N GLY A 78 14.82 -1.13 0.46
CA GLY A 78 15.69 0.05 0.54
C GLY A 78 16.51 0.31 -0.73
N GLN A 79 17.00 -0.76 -1.37
CA GLN A 79 17.76 -0.67 -2.62
C GLN A 79 16.86 -0.24 -3.79
N ARG A 80 15.64 -0.80 -3.91
CA ARG A 80 14.66 -0.41 -4.95
C ARG A 80 14.37 1.07 -4.96
N SER A 81 14.25 1.67 -3.77
CA SER A 81 13.97 3.10 -3.64
C SER A 81 15.11 3.95 -4.21
N LYS A 82 16.36 3.51 -4.08
CA LYS A 82 17.53 4.21 -4.64
C LYS A 82 17.69 3.97 -6.14
N ILE A 83 17.42 2.76 -6.61
CA ILE A 83 17.66 2.37 -8.01
C ILE A 83 16.56 2.90 -8.93
N TYR A 84 15.29 2.67 -8.58
CA TYR A 84 14.18 2.93 -9.50
C TYR A 84 13.44 4.25 -9.22
N PHE A 85 13.37 4.66 -7.95
CA PHE A 85 12.53 5.79 -7.54
C PHE A 85 13.30 7.09 -7.29
N ALA A 86 14.64 7.05 -7.24
CA ALA A 86 15.46 8.22 -6.95
C ALA A 86 15.26 9.37 -7.95
N LYS A 87 14.93 9.07 -9.22
CA LYS A 87 14.64 10.09 -10.24
C LYS A 87 13.45 10.99 -9.91
N TRP A 88 12.50 10.52 -9.10
CA TRP A 88 11.36 11.32 -8.65
C TRP A 88 11.55 11.88 -7.24
N ALA A 89 12.61 11.50 -6.52
CA ALA A 89 13.07 12.08 -5.26
C ALA A 89 11.96 12.61 -4.32
N SER A 90 11.82 13.94 -4.23
CA SER A 90 10.83 14.63 -3.38
C SER A 90 9.47 14.83 -4.03
N GLN A 91 9.32 14.53 -5.32
CA GLN A 91 8.09 14.72 -6.09
C GLN A 91 7.49 13.36 -6.41
N GLN A 92 6.98 12.68 -5.39
CA GLN A 92 6.34 11.37 -5.54
C GLN A 92 5.37 11.07 -4.41
N VAL A 93 4.39 10.22 -4.71
CA VAL A 93 3.48 9.62 -3.74
C VAL A 93 3.78 8.13 -3.66
N LYS A 94 4.32 7.68 -2.52
CA LYS A 94 4.69 6.26 -2.33
C LYS A 94 3.66 5.52 -1.50
N LEU A 95 3.12 4.43 -2.04
CA LEU A 95 2.32 3.48 -1.26
C LEU A 95 3.25 2.61 -0.43
N ALA A 96 3.19 2.74 0.90
CA ALA A 96 3.98 1.94 1.82
C ALA A 96 3.25 0.64 2.20
N THR A 97 1.96 0.77 2.55
CA THR A 97 1.16 -0.35 3.05
C THR A 97 -0.25 -0.25 2.48
N LEU A 98 -0.81 -1.38 2.03
CA LEU A 98 -2.21 -1.52 1.63
C LEU A 98 -2.76 -2.81 2.21
N VAL A 99 -3.75 -2.69 3.09
CA VAL A 99 -4.38 -3.83 3.75
C VAL A 99 -5.88 -3.68 3.69
N VAL A 100 -6.57 -4.76 3.35
CA VAL A 100 -8.03 -4.88 3.44
C VAL A 100 -8.33 -6.17 4.21
N HIS A 101 -9.19 -6.06 5.22
CA HIS A 101 -9.59 -7.19 6.04
C HIS A 101 -10.19 -8.31 5.17
N PRO A 102 -9.80 -9.59 5.35
CA PRO A 102 -10.23 -10.69 4.48
C PRO A 102 -11.74 -10.83 4.32
N GLY A 103 -12.49 -10.70 5.41
CA GLY A 103 -13.97 -10.72 5.39
C GLY A 103 -14.63 -9.51 4.73
N PHE A 104 -13.85 -8.50 4.36
CA PHE A 104 -14.30 -7.28 3.66
C PHE A 104 -13.53 -7.07 2.35
N ARG A 105 -12.90 -8.13 1.80
CA ARG A 105 -12.35 -8.14 0.43
C ARG A 105 -13.50 -8.14 -0.58
N LEU A 106 -14.22 -7.03 -0.62
CA LEU A 106 -15.24 -6.75 -1.61
C LEU A 106 -14.57 -6.32 -2.94
N PRO A 107 -15.29 -6.40 -4.07
CA PRO A 107 -14.83 -5.77 -5.31
C PRO A 107 -14.60 -4.28 -5.07
N GLY A 108 -13.35 -3.81 -5.13
CA GLY A 108 -13.02 -2.39 -5.18
C GLY A 108 -12.51 -1.74 -3.89
N GLY A 109 -12.48 -2.40 -2.72
CA GLY A 109 -11.96 -1.78 -1.49
C GLY A 109 -10.48 -1.34 -1.61
N GLY A 110 -9.63 -2.20 -2.18
CA GLY A 110 -8.25 -1.84 -2.53
C GLY A 110 -8.20 -0.75 -3.60
N THR A 111 -9.08 -0.80 -4.61
CA THR A 111 -9.17 0.20 -5.67
C THR A 111 -9.45 1.59 -5.12
N MET A 112 -10.37 1.73 -4.18
CA MET A 112 -10.71 3.01 -3.54
C MET A 112 -9.52 3.60 -2.79
N LEU A 113 -8.85 2.78 -1.97
CA LEU A 113 -7.66 3.20 -1.22
C LEU A 113 -6.54 3.69 -2.16
N VAL A 114 -6.33 2.99 -3.28
CA VAL A 114 -5.31 3.36 -4.28
C VAL A 114 -5.68 4.63 -5.03
N ARG A 115 -6.94 4.77 -5.46
CA ARG A 115 -7.43 5.97 -6.16
C ARG A 115 -7.32 7.22 -5.33
N TRP A 116 -7.47 7.14 -4.01
CA TRP A 116 -7.23 8.28 -3.13
C TRP A 116 -5.79 8.82 -3.27
N GLY A 117 -4.79 7.93 -3.23
CA GLY A 117 -3.38 8.32 -3.40
C GLY A 117 -3.07 8.84 -4.81
N MET A 118 -3.70 8.26 -5.83
CA MET A 118 -3.61 8.74 -7.21
C MET A 118 -4.16 10.17 -7.37
N ALA A 119 -5.30 10.48 -6.75
CA ALA A 119 -5.87 11.82 -6.78
C ALA A 119 -4.96 12.85 -6.08
N VAL A 120 -4.31 12.46 -4.97
CA VAL A 120 -3.27 13.30 -4.33
C VAL A 120 -2.12 13.55 -5.31
N ALA A 121 -1.66 12.53 -6.01
CA ALA A 121 -0.54 12.65 -6.95
C ALA A 121 -0.91 13.53 -8.17
N GLU A 122 -2.11 13.34 -8.74
CA GLU A 122 -2.64 14.12 -9.85
C GLU A 122 -2.74 15.62 -9.50
N ASN A 123 -3.28 15.95 -8.33
CA ASN A 123 -3.36 17.34 -7.86
C ASN A 123 -2.00 18.04 -7.70
N ASN A 124 -0.92 17.28 -7.53
CA ASN A 124 0.44 17.80 -7.36
C ASN A 124 1.30 17.63 -8.63
N GLY A 125 0.80 16.98 -9.69
CA GLY A 125 1.59 16.61 -10.86
C GLY A 125 2.73 15.65 -10.54
N TRP A 126 2.56 14.78 -9.53
CA TRP A 126 3.57 13.82 -9.10
C TRP A 126 3.21 12.40 -9.53
N PRO A 127 4.19 11.52 -9.78
CA PRO A 127 3.94 10.10 -9.98
C PRO A 127 3.58 9.39 -8.68
N VAL A 128 2.86 8.29 -8.82
CA VAL A 128 2.66 7.30 -7.75
C VAL A 128 3.62 6.14 -7.95
N ILE A 129 4.31 5.74 -6.88
CA ILE A 129 5.28 4.65 -6.91
C ILE A 129 4.97 3.58 -5.85
N LEU A 130 5.21 2.31 -6.19
CA LEU A 130 5.00 1.20 -5.26
C LEU A 130 5.83 -0.05 -5.61
N CYS A 131 5.96 -0.94 -4.63
CA CYS A 131 6.44 -2.30 -4.83
C CYS A 131 5.27 -3.26 -4.59
N ALA A 132 4.81 -3.93 -5.64
CA ALA A 132 3.68 -4.83 -5.60
C ALA A 132 4.09 -6.24 -5.19
N SER A 133 3.26 -6.90 -4.38
CA SER A 133 3.25 -8.36 -4.25
C SER A 133 2.59 -8.99 -5.49
N PRO A 134 2.73 -10.30 -5.72
CA PRO A 134 2.09 -10.98 -6.85
C PRO A 134 0.55 -10.78 -6.86
N MET A 135 -0.06 -10.78 -5.67
CA MET A 135 -1.49 -10.51 -5.50
C MET A 135 -1.84 -9.05 -5.79
N GLY A 136 -1.05 -8.10 -5.28
CA GLY A 136 -1.31 -6.66 -5.49
C GLY A 136 -1.09 -6.21 -6.94
N ARG A 137 -0.16 -6.85 -7.66
CA ARG A 137 0.21 -6.53 -9.04
C ARG A 137 -0.99 -6.44 -9.98
N VAL A 138 -1.94 -7.38 -9.85
CA VAL A 138 -3.16 -7.43 -10.68
C VAL A 138 -4.01 -6.17 -10.49
N LEU A 139 -4.20 -5.75 -9.23
CA LEU A 139 -4.93 -4.53 -8.90
C LEU A 139 -4.26 -3.29 -9.50
N TYR A 140 -2.94 -3.16 -9.33
CA TYR A 140 -2.22 -1.98 -9.81
C TYR A 140 -2.19 -1.90 -11.34
N LYS A 141 -2.02 -3.03 -12.04
CA LYS A 141 -2.16 -3.07 -13.51
C LYS A 141 -3.52 -2.59 -13.96
N HIS A 142 -4.59 -3.05 -13.31
CA HIS A 142 -5.95 -2.63 -13.63
C HIS A 142 -6.16 -1.11 -13.43
N LEU A 143 -5.38 -0.49 -12.53
CA LEU A 143 -5.40 0.95 -12.28
C LEU A 143 -4.47 1.75 -13.19
N GLY A 144 -3.81 1.11 -14.15
CA GLY A 144 -2.93 1.77 -15.13
C GLY A 144 -1.49 1.96 -14.65
N PHE A 145 -1.05 1.26 -13.61
CA PHE A 145 0.36 1.26 -13.23
C PHE A 145 1.18 0.45 -14.24
N GLU A 146 2.34 1.01 -14.60
CA GLU A 146 3.34 0.39 -15.44
C GLU A 146 4.39 -0.35 -14.62
N GLU A 147 4.92 -1.43 -15.17
CA GLU A 147 5.97 -2.23 -14.53
C GLU A 147 7.33 -1.82 -15.06
N ILE A 148 8.19 -1.35 -14.16
CA ILE A 148 9.53 -0.87 -14.54
C ILE A 148 10.63 -1.83 -14.12
N ALA A 149 10.36 -2.71 -13.15
CA ALA A 149 11.27 -3.80 -12.77
C ALA A 149 10.53 -4.91 -12.02
N SER A 150 11.15 -6.08 -11.94
CA SER A 150 10.67 -7.20 -11.13
C SER A 150 11.85 -7.88 -10.46
N GLU A 151 11.76 -8.12 -9.16
CA GLU A 151 12.83 -8.69 -8.37
C GLU A 151 12.35 -9.88 -7.56
N VAL A 152 13.15 -10.94 -7.56
CA VAL A 152 12.94 -12.10 -6.69
C VAL A 152 13.61 -11.84 -5.34
N VAL A 153 12.85 -11.95 -4.27
CA VAL A 153 13.32 -11.97 -2.89
C VAL A 153 13.39 -13.44 -2.46
N GLN A 154 14.52 -13.84 -1.90
CA GLN A 154 14.77 -15.20 -1.43
C GLN A 154 15.77 -15.12 -0.28
N VAL A 155 15.60 -15.98 0.73
CA VAL A 155 16.61 -16.22 1.76
C VAL A 155 17.57 -17.28 1.23
N GLU A 156 18.87 -17.05 1.36
CA GLU A 156 19.88 -18.00 0.90
C GLU A 156 19.67 -19.39 1.55
N GLY A 157 19.62 -20.42 0.72
CA GLY A 157 19.39 -21.81 1.16
C GLY A 157 17.91 -22.21 1.31
N GLU A 158 16.95 -21.30 1.12
CA GLU A 158 15.52 -21.63 1.10
C GLU A 158 14.99 -21.73 -0.33
N GLU A 159 14.11 -22.69 -0.63
CA GLU A 159 13.45 -22.77 -1.95
C GLU A 159 12.37 -21.69 -2.13
N GLU A 160 11.82 -21.18 -1.03
CA GLU A 160 10.74 -20.21 -1.05
C GLU A 160 11.19 -18.85 -1.58
N THR A 161 10.42 -18.31 -2.53
CA THR A 161 10.70 -17.01 -3.14
C THR A 161 9.46 -16.12 -3.14
N LEU A 162 9.69 -14.81 -3.16
CA LEU A 162 8.66 -13.80 -3.33
C LEU A 162 9.07 -12.84 -4.44
N THR A 163 8.26 -12.76 -5.49
CA THR A 163 8.44 -11.72 -6.52
C THR A 163 7.86 -10.41 -6.02
N SER A 164 8.65 -9.35 -6.09
CA SER A 164 8.20 -7.97 -5.88
C SER A 164 8.36 -7.17 -7.17
N THR A 165 7.27 -6.60 -7.65
CA THR A 165 7.25 -5.84 -8.91
C THR A 165 7.26 -4.35 -8.62
N VAL A 166 8.21 -3.63 -9.21
CA VAL A 166 8.34 -2.18 -9.08
C VAL A 166 7.43 -1.54 -10.11
N MET A 167 6.49 -0.70 -9.64
CA MET A 167 5.47 -0.11 -10.50
C MET A 167 5.34 1.40 -10.30
N VAL A 168 4.96 2.10 -11.37
CA VAL A 168 4.76 3.54 -11.40
C VAL A 168 3.46 3.90 -12.13
N TRP A 169 2.82 4.99 -11.72
CA TRP A 169 1.69 5.61 -12.41
C TRP A 169 1.89 7.12 -12.53
N GLY A 170 1.49 7.72 -13.64
CA GLY A 170 1.53 9.17 -13.82
C GLY A 170 2.95 9.75 -13.88
N ALA A 171 3.95 8.94 -14.20
CA ALA A 171 5.26 9.45 -14.59
C ALA A 171 5.09 10.02 -16.00
N GLY A 172 5.01 11.34 -16.13
CA GLY A 172 5.16 11.98 -17.44
C GLY A 172 6.45 11.53 -18.12
N GLU A 173 6.47 11.57 -19.45
CA GLU A 173 7.67 11.29 -20.25
C GLU A 173 8.88 12.15 -19.85
#